data_AF-A0A971TEZ8-F1
#
_entry.id   AF-A0A971TEZ8-F1
#
_cell.length_a   1.000
_cell.length_b   1.000
_cell.length_c   1.000
_cell.angle_alpha   90.00
_cell.angle_beta   90.00
_cell.angle_gamma   90.00
#
_symmetry.space_group_name_H-M   'P 1'
#
loop_
_entity.id
_entity.type
_entity.pdbx_description
1 polymer ?
#
loop_
_entity_poly.entity_id
_entity_poly.type
_entity_poly.pdbx_seq_one_letter_code
_entity_poly.pdbx_strand_id
1 'polypeptide(L)'
;MRTTWAAALAWRLRRHHLEPGSEAASVEDVVERLVALPAWSGDPQLAIRSRLGASGADSVDDAVAAGRIIKVFAFRGATHLMTPQQAA
;
A
#
# COMPACT_ATOMS: atom_id res chain seq x y z
N MET A 1 -20.94 -14.82 13.65
CA MET A 1 -20.64 -15.22 12.24
C MET A 1 -19.45 -16.18 12.26
N ARG A 2 -19.50 -17.30 11.52
CA ARG A 2 -18.36 -18.22 11.32
C ARG A 2 -17.73 -17.97 9.96
N THR A 3 -16.41 -18.05 9.85
CA THR A 3 -15.64 -17.87 8.61
C THR A 3 -14.67 -19.03 8.41
N THR A 4 -14.10 -19.15 7.20
CA THR A 4 -13.02 -20.10 6.88
C THR A 4 -11.73 -19.35 6.60
N TRP A 5 -10.59 -20.05 6.66
CA TRP A 5 -9.31 -19.48 6.26
C TRP A 5 -9.30 -18.99 4.81
N ALA A 6 -9.89 -19.76 3.89
CA ALA A 6 -9.99 -19.37 2.48
C ALA A 6 -10.82 -18.08 2.32
N ALA A 7 -11.96 -17.97 3.01
CA ALA A 7 -12.78 -16.76 2.98
C ALA A 7 -12.04 -15.55 3.56
N ALA A 8 -11.33 -15.74 4.69
CA ALA A 8 -10.55 -14.68 5.30
C ALA A 8 -9.35 -14.24 4.44
N LEU A 9 -8.69 -15.18 3.74
CA LEU A 9 -7.59 -14.87 2.82
C LEU A 9 -8.10 -14.11 1.60
N ALA A 10 -9.16 -14.60 0.94
CA ALA A 10 -9.76 -13.91 -0.22
C ALA A 10 -10.19 -12.48 0.14
N TRP A 11 -10.79 -12.30 1.32
CA TRP A 11 -11.12 -10.97 1.83
C TRP A 11 -9.88 -10.08 2.00
N ARG A 12 -8.77 -10.61 2.54
CA ARG A 12 -7.52 -9.84 2.68
C ARG A 12 -6.90 -9.51 1.32
N LEU A 13 -6.89 -10.45 0.38
CA LEU A 13 -6.34 -10.22 -0.96
C LEU A 13 -7.10 -9.10 -1.68
N ARG A 14 -8.44 -9.13 -1.66
CA ARG A 14 -9.26 -7.99 -2.14
C ARG A 14 -8.94 -6.70 -1.42
N ARG A 15 -8.94 -6.73 -0.09
CA ARG A 15 -8.72 -5.53 0.72
C ARG A 15 -7.35 -4.93 0.47
N HIS A 16 -6.35 -5.74 0.11
CA HIS A 16 -4.97 -5.33 -0.17
C HIS A 16 -4.66 -5.19 -1.66
N HIS A 17 -5.69 -5.10 -2.52
CA HIS A 17 -5.55 -4.85 -3.97
C HIS A 17 -4.74 -5.92 -4.71
N LEU A 18 -4.85 -7.18 -4.28
CA LEU A 18 -4.15 -8.34 -4.85
C LEU A 18 -5.09 -9.32 -5.55
N GLU A 19 -6.40 -9.09 -5.52
CA GLU A 19 -7.36 -9.87 -6.31
C GLU A 19 -7.65 -9.11 -7.63
N PRO A 20 -7.70 -9.79 -8.78
CA PRO A 20 -8.05 -9.15 -10.05
C PRO A 20 -9.38 -8.38 -9.97
N GLY A 21 -9.41 -7.15 -10.48
CA GLY A 21 -10.55 -6.24 -10.40
C GLY A 21 -10.70 -5.51 -9.06
N SER A 22 -9.75 -5.68 -8.13
CA SER A 22 -9.67 -4.92 -6.88
C SER A 22 -8.47 -3.98 -6.82
N GLU A 23 -7.82 -3.73 -7.94
CA GLU A 23 -6.62 -2.90 -8.03
C GLU A 23 -6.89 -1.47 -7.55
N ALA A 24 -5.87 -0.86 -6.95
CA ALA A 24 -5.90 0.53 -6.52
C ALA A 24 -5.80 1.48 -7.73
N ALA A 25 -6.41 2.67 -7.60
CA ALA A 25 -6.36 3.69 -8.64
C ALA A 25 -5.10 4.56 -8.53
N SER A 26 -4.54 4.70 -7.31
CA SER A 26 -3.36 5.53 -7.03
C SER A 26 -2.38 4.89 -6.04
N VAL A 27 -1.18 5.47 -5.93
CA VAL A 27 -0.16 5.08 -4.95
C VAL A 27 -0.69 5.29 -3.52
N GLU A 28 -1.41 6.37 -3.29
CA GLU A 28 -2.00 6.73 -1.99
C GLU A 28 -3.05 5.73 -1.57
N ASP A 29 -3.92 5.27 -2.47
CA ASP A 29 -4.92 4.24 -2.15
C ASP A 29 -4.26 2.98 -1.59
N VAL A 30 -3.13 2.57 -2.17
CA VAL A 30 -2.36 1.40 -1.69
C VAL A 30 -1.78 1.68 -0.31
N VAL A 31 -1.08 2.80 -0.15
CA VAL A 31 -0.39 3.14 1.10
C VAL A 31 -1.39 3.37 2.23
N GLU A 32 -2.49 4.08 1.95
CA GLU A 32 -3.59 4.32 2.88
C GLU A 32 -4.19 2.99 3.32
N ARG A 33 -4.47 2.09 2.37
CA ARG A 33 -5.08 0.80 2.66
C ARG A 33 -4.18 -0.11 3.50
N LEU A 34 -2.88 -0.15 3.20
CA LEU A 34 -1.92 -0.97 3.93
C LEU A 34 -1.45 -0.30 5.23
N VAL A 35 -1.81 0.97 5.43
CA VAL A 35 -1.43 1.86 6.54
C VAL A 35 0.04 2.20 6.57
N ALA A 36 0.92 1.20 6.49
CA ALA A 36 2.36 1.39 6.47
C ALA A 36 3.04 0.32 5.63
N LEU A 37 3.72 0.77 4.58
CA LEU A 37 4.49 -0.11 3.71
C LEU A 37 5.98 -0.03 4.11
N PRO A 38 6.65 -1.13 4.47
CA PRO A 38 8.08 -1.10 4.82
C PRO A 38 8.94 -0.46 3.73
N ALA A 39 9.78 0.49 4.11
CA ALA A 39 10.68 1.25 3.22
C ALA A 39 12.16 1.09 3.59
N TRP A 40 12.46 0.18 4.52
CA TRP A 40 13.80 -0.15 5.00
C TRP A 40 14.35 -1.46 4.42
N SER A 41 13.47 -2.30 3.86
CA SER A 41 13.82 -3.60 3.28
C SER A 41 12.93 -3.91 2.08
N GLY A 42 13.40 -4.81 1.21
CA GLY A 42 12.70 -5.20 -0.01
C GLY A 42 12.60 -4.08 -1.04
N ASP A 43 11.60 -4.17 -1.91
CA ASP A 43 11.29 -3.16 -2.94
C ASP A 43 9.87 -2.60 -2.71
N PRO A 44 9.75 -1.43 -2.07
CA PRO A 44 8.45 -0.80 -1.83
C PRO A 44 7.77 -0.37 -3.12
N GLN A 45 8.52 -0.01 -4.17
CA GLN A 45 7.94 0.37 -5.46
C GLN A 45 7.29 -0.83 -6.12
N LEU A 46 7.96 -1.99 -6.15
CA LEU A 46 7.36 -3.21 -6.67
C LEU A 46 6.13 -3.62 -5.87
N ALA A 47 6.18 -3.54 -4.54
CA ALA A 47 5.03 -3.85 -3.69
C ALA A 47 3.83 -2.94 -4.02
N ILE A 48 4.04 -1.65 -4.25
CA ILE A 48 2.97 -0.72 -4.66
C ILE A 48 2.49 -1.05 -6.08
N ARG A 49 3.39 -1.15 -7.07
CA ARG A 49 3.02 -1.43 -8.48
C ARG A 49 2.24 -2.71 -8.66
N SER A 50 2.54 -3.76 -7.88
CA SER A 50 1.80 -5.03 -7.91
C SER A 50 0.31 -4.92 -7.53
N ARG A 51 -0.10 -3.77 -7.01
CA ARG A 51 -1.46 -3.47 -6.52
C ARG A 51 -2.17 -2.40 -7.34
N LEU A 52 -1.47 -1.79 -8.31
CA LEU A 52 -2.03 -0.76 -9.16
C LEU A 52 -2.70 -1.37 -10.39
N GLY A 53 -3.79 -0.75 -10.84
CA GLY A 53 -4.42 -1.09 -12.12
C GLY A 53 -3.55 -0.67 -13.30
N ALA A 54 -3.87 -1.15 -14.51
CA ALA A 54 -3.13 -0.82 -15.74
C ALA A 54 -3.06 0.69 -16.06
N SER A 55 -3.94 1.50 -15.45
CA SER A 55 -3.94 2.97 -15.56
C SER A 55 -3.04 3.68 -14.54
N GLY A 56 -2.45 2.96 -13.57
CA GLY A 56 -1.58 3.51 -12.53
C GLY A 56 -0.19 3.83 -13.08
N ALA A 57 -0.07 4.90 -13.85
CA ALA A 57 1.21 5.44 -14.33
C ALA A 57 1.97 6.25 -13.26
N ASP A 58 1.37 6.43 -12.07
CA ASP A 58 1.95 7.22 -11.00
C ASP A 58 3.19 6.53 -10.40
N SER A 59 4.34 7.19 -10.52
CA SER A 59 5.56 6.76 -9.86
C SER A 59 5.46 7.00 -8.35
N VAL A 60 5.95 6.04 -7.57
CA VAL A 60 6.12 6.20 -6.11
C VAL A 60 7.04 7.37 -5.80
N ASP A 61 8.07 7.60 -6.62
CA ASP A 61 9.01 8.69 -6.42
C ASP A 61 8.33 10.05 -6.64
N ASP A 62 7.42 10.16 -7.60
CA ASP A 62 6.63 11.38 -7.83
C ASP A 62 5.66 11.63 -6.66
N ALA A 63 5.07 10.57 -6.10
CA ALA A 63 4.20 10.68 -4.93
C ALA A 63 4.96 11.14 -3.68
N VAL A 64 6.20 10.68 -3.49
CA VAL A 64 7.09 11.17 -2.44
C VAL A 64 7.51 12.62 -2.69
N ALA A 65 7.93 12.95 -3.91
CA ALA A 65 8.35 14.31 -4.27
C ALA A 65 7.22 15.34 -4.10
N ALA A 66 5.99 14.95 -4.41
CA ALA A 66 4.79 15.78 -4.21
C ALA A 66 4.30 15.83 -2.75
N GLY A 67 4.90 15.06 -1.83
CA GLY A 67 4.48 14.97 -0.43
C GLY A 67 3.13 14.27 -0.21
N ARG A 68 2.61 13.56 -1.23
CA ARG A 68 1.36 12.78 -1.14
C ARG A 68 1.54 11.54 -0.27
N ILE A 69 2.75 11.00 -0.25
CA ILE A 69 3.23 10.02 0.72
C ILE A 69 4.57 10.46 1.29
N ILE A 70 4.87 10.00 2.50
CA ILE A 70 6.11 10.33 3.21
C ILE A 70 6.81 9.07 3.71
N LYS A 71 8.13 9.14 3.80
CA LYS A 71 8.94 8.11 4.47
C LYS A 71 9.19 8.52 5.91
N VAL A 72 8.68 7.75 6.86
CA VAL A 72 8.73 8.07 8.29
C VAL A 72 9.09 6.84 9.14
N PHE A 73 9.72 7.06 10.29
CA PHE A 73 9.92 6.01 11.29
C PHE A 73 8.61 5.76 12.04
N ALA A 74 8.11 4.52 11.98
CA ALA A 74 6.84 4.15 12.60
C ALA A 74 6.93 2.75 13.22
N PHE A 75 6.28 1.76 12.61
CA PHE A 75 6.14 0.42 13.17
C PHE A 75 7.51 -0.25 13.42
N ARG A 76 7.68 -0.77 14.64
CA ARG A 76 8.89 -1.51 15.06
C ARG A 76 10.20 -0.73 14.86
N GLY A 77 10.16 0.61 14.90
CA GLY A 77 11.35 1.45 14.79
C GLY A 77 11.99 1.44 13.40
N ALA A 78 11.23 1.10 12.35
CA ALA A 78 11.72 1.07 10.98
C ALA A 78 11.02 2.09 10.08
N THR A 79 11.63 2.39 8.93
CA THR A 79 11.05 3.35 7.97
C THR A 79 9.92 2.71 7.17
N HIS A 80 8.84 3.46 6.99
CA HIS A 80 7.65 3.07 6.23
C HIS A 80 7.22 4.21 5.31
N LEU A 81 6.62 3.87 4.17
CA LEU A 81 5.80 4.79 3.39
C LEU A 81 4.40 4.83 3.98
N MET A 82 3.91 6.04 4.24
CA MET A 82 2.59 6.34 4.81
C MET A 82 2.03 7.60 4.14
N THR A 83 0.72 7.83 4.18
CA THR A 83 0.19 9.16 3.85
C THR A 83 0.47 10.12 5.03
N PRO A 84 0.63 11.44 4.79
CA PRO A 84 0.84 12.41 5.87
C PRO A 84 -0.24 12.34 6.96
N GLN A 85 -1.50 12.13 6.58
CA GLN A 85 -2.64 12.06 7.48
C GLN A 85 -2.59 10.84 8.41
N GLN A 86 -2.03 9.72 7.96
CA GLN A 86 -1.88 8.51 8.78
C GLN A 86 -0.67 8.55 9.71
N ALA A 87 0.29 9.43 9.42
CA ALA A 87 1.52 9.58 10.19
C ALA A 87 1.42 10.67 11.28
N ALA A 88 0.35 11.47 11.27
CA ALA A 88 0.03 12.49 12.27
C ALA A 88 -0.72 11.89 13.47
#